data_AF-A0A4Y2Q5L6-F1
#
_entry.id   AF-A0A4Y2Q5L6-F1
#
_cell.length_a   1.000
_cell.length_b   1.000
_cell.length_c   1.000
_cell.angle_alpha   90.00
_cell.angle_beta   90.00
_cell.angle_gamma   90.00
#
_symmetry.space_group_name_H-M   'P 1'
#
loop_
_entity.id
_entity.type
_entity.pdbx_description
1 polymer ?
#
loop_
_entity_poly.entity_id
_entity_poly.type
_entity_poly.pdbx_seq_one_letter_code
_entity_poly.pdbx_strand_id
1 'polypeptide(L)'
;MSLCIQNFVPPELRTSRHVFVCNDTIRKPLEQPYQGPFKKFHRKEKFFTININGSQATVSNEWLKLAYVQPDVSSEKPECNLAVSECQKDSKPVINRSSRRFRLVEPCQTS
;
A
#
# COMPACT_ATOMS: atom_id res chain seq x y z
N MET A 1 35.08 6.73 5.15
CA MET A 1 33.82 7.35 5.62
C MET A 1 32.73 6.29 5.59
N SER A 2 32.64 5.45 6.63
CA SER A 2 31.50 4.53 6.75
C SER A 2 30.27 5.38 7.02
N LEU A 3 29.39 5.56 6.02
CA LEU A 3 28.04 6.03 6.31
C LEU A 3 27.37 4.96 7.17
N CYS A 4 27.33 5.19 8.47
CA CYS A 4 26.39 4.51 9.33
C CYS A 4 25.01 4.89 8.82
N ILE A 5 24.41 3.99 8.03
CA ILE A 5 23.01 4.07 7.63
C ILE A 5 22.26 3.96 8.95
N GLN A 6 21.99 5.09 9.59
CA GLN A 6 21.21 5.15 10.81
C GLN A 6 19.89 4.43 10.51
N ASN A 7 19.53 3.48 11.36
CA ASN A 7 18.39 2.58 11.23
C ASN A 7 17.07 3.37 11.29
N PHE A 8 16.80 4.18 10.28
CA PHE A 8 15.59 4.98 10.18
C PHE A 8 14.44 4.05 9.82
N VAL A 9 13.53 3.90 10.76
CA VAL A 9 12.29 3.16 10.55
C VAL A 9 11.13 4.13 10.74
N PRO A 10 10.32 4.37 9.69
CA PRO A 10 9.12 5.17 9.79
C PRO A 10 8.26 4.75 11.01
N PRO A 11 7.77 5.71 11.82
CA PRO A 11 7.00 5.40 13.02
C PRO A 11 5.74 4.60 12.71
N GLU A 12 5.12 4.86 11.56
CA GLU A 12 3.96 4.15 11.01
C GLU A 12 4.19 2.64 10.85
N LEU A 13 5.39 2.22 10.43
CA LEU A 13 5.73 0.79 10.30
C LEU A 13 5.88 0.09 11.66
N ARG A 14 5.96 0.85 12.76
CA ARG A 14 6.02 0.28 14.13
C ARG A 14 4.64 -0.18 14.56
N THR A 15 3.64 0.66 14.38
CA THR A 15 2.24 0.42 14.78
C THR A 15 1.43 -0.37 13.74
N SER A 16 1.94 -0.51 12.51
CA SER A 16 1.25 -1.21 11.43
C SER A 16 0.90 -2.67 11.74
N ARG A 17 -0.31 -3.11 11.35
CA ARG A 17 -0.69 -4.53 11.36
C ARG A 17 -0.41 -5.21 10.02
N HIS A 18 -0.55 -4.45 8.93
CA HIS A 18 -0.35 -4.92 7.57
C HIS A 18 0.65 -4.03 6.83
N VAL A 19 1.43 -4.64 5.94
CA VAL A 19 2.45 -3.94 5.13
C VAL A 19 2.46 -4.48 3.71
N PHE A 20 2.80 -3.62 2.75
CA PHE A 20 3.12 -4.00 1.38
C PHE A 20 4.62 -4.21 1.23
N VAL A 21 5.03 -5.19 0.42
CA VAL A 21 6.44 -5.55 0.20
C VAL A 21 6.83 -5.27 -1.25
N CYS A 22 7.95 -4.58 -1.46
CA CYS A 22 8.57 -4.39 -2.76
C CYS A 22 9.57 -5.50 -3.06
N ASN A 23 9.32 -6.33 -4.08
CA ASN A 23 10.32 -7.28 -4.58
C ASN A 23 11.28 -6.62 -5.59
N ASP A 24 12.54 -6.39 -5.23
CA ASP A 24 13.54 -5.73 -6.10
C ASP A 24 14.06 -6.59 -7.27
N THR A 25 13.33 -7.65 -7.62
CA THR A 25 13.66 -8.53 -8.74
C THR A 25 13.16 -7.96 -10.06
N ILE A 26 13.81 -8.28 -11.18
CA ILE A 26 13.32 -7.95 -12.52
C ILE A 26 11.88 -8.48 -12.67
N ARG A 27 10.95 -7.58 -12.99
CA ARG A 27 9.52 -7.86 -13.08
C ARG A 27 9.07 -7.98 -14.52
N LYS A 28 7.93 -8.66 -14.72
CA LYS A 28 7.27 -8.66 -16.03
C LYS A 28 6.65 -7.29 -16.30
N PRO A 29 6.52 -6.88 -17.58
CA PRO A 29 5.72 -5.71 -17.91
C PRO A 29 4.31 -5.82 -17.30
N LEU A 30 3.81 -4.72 -16.73
CA LEU A 30 2.51 -4.60 -16.04
C LEU A 30 2.38 -5.35 -14.70
N GLU A 31 3.46 -5.93 -14.16
CA GLU A 31 3.45 -6.53 -12.82
C GLU A 31 3.49 -5.45 -11.73
N GLN A 32 2.67 -5.62 -10.69
CA GLN A 32 2.57 -4.66 -9.60
C GLN A 32 3.88 -4.57 -8.81
N PRO A 33 4.38 -3.34 -8.53
CA PRO A 33 5.62 -3.17 -7.81
C PRO A 33 5.62 -3.56 -6.33
N TYR A 34 4.45 -3.76 -5.76
CA TYR A 34 4.31 -4.15 -4.38
C TYR A 34 3.36 -5.33 -4.33
N GLN A 35 3.76 -6.37 -3.63
CA GLN A 35 2.84 -7.45 -3.31
C GLN A 35 2.10 -7.13 -2.01
N GLY A 36 0.80 -7.45 -2.03
CA GLY A 36 -0.08 -7.84 -0.94
C GLY A 36 -0.03 -7.05 0.39
N PRO A 37 -1.17 -6.85 1.06
CA PRO A 37 -1.13 -6.54 2.48
C PRO A 37 -0.74 -7.80 3.26
N PHE A 38 0.51 -7.90 3.69
CA PHE A 38 1.00 -9.00 4.51
C PHE A 38 0.88 -8.67 5.99
N LYS A 39 0.47 -9.66 6.79
CA LYS A 39 0.40 -9.52 8.25
C LYS A 39 1.81 -9.48 8.83
N LYS A 40 2.11 -8.43 9.60
CA LYS A 40 3.35 -8.29 10.37
C LYS A 40 3.27 -9.06 11.68
N PHE A 41 4.29 -9.83 12.02
CA PHE A 41 4.35 -10.57 13.29
C PHE A 41 5.35 -9.98 14.26
N HIS A 42 6.57 -9.71 13.79
CA HIS A 42 7.67 -9.30 14.67
C HIS A 42 8.52 -8.22 14.01
N ARG A 43 9.03 -7.31 14.84
CA ARG A 43 9.94 -6.24 14.45
C ARG A 43 11.30 -6.50 15.07
N LYS A 44 12.33 -6.53 14.24
CA LYS A 44 13.73 -6.33 14.61
C LYS A 44 14.13 -4.90 14.22
N GLU A 45 15.37 -4.52 14.52
CA GLU A 45 15.82 -3.13 14.35
C GLU A 45 15.70 -2.62 12.90
N LYS A 46 16.32 -3.33 11.93
CA LYS A 46 16.24 -3.03 10.49
C LYS A 46 15.25 -3.94 9.73
N PHE A 47 14.86 -5.07 10.32
CA PHE A 47 14.11 -6.12 9.64
C PHE A 47 12.76 -6.40 10.28
N PHE A 48 11.82 -6.89 9.48
CA PHE A 48 10.49 -7.30 9.90
C PHE A 48 10.21 -8.72 9.47
N THR A 49 9.54 -9.47 10.33
CA THR A 49 9.04 -10.81 10.02
C THR A 49 7.56 -10.72 9.66
N ILE A 50 7.22 -11.14 8.44
CA ILE A 50 5.88 -11.09 7.86
C ILE A 50 5.41 -12.49 7.45
N ASN A 51 4.09 -12.70 7.39
CA ASN A 51 3.52 -13.90 6.79
C ASN A 51 3.37 -13.72 5.28
N ILE A 52 4.00 -14.57 4.49
CA ILE A 52 3.72 -14.71 3.06
C ILE A 52 3.25 -16.15 2.83
N ASN A 53 1.99 -16.33 2.45
CA ASN A 53 1.40 -17.63 2.08
C ASN A 53 1.58 -18.75 3.13
N GLY A 54 1.54 -18.43 4.42
CA GLY A 54 1.73 -19.37 5.52
C GLY A 54 3.18 -19.49 6.00
N SER A 55 4.14 -18.96 5.25
CA SER A 55 5.57 -18.97 5.57
C SER A 55 6.01 -17.64 6.17
N GLN A 56 6.92 -17.70 7.14
CA GLN A 56 7.52 -16.49 7.70
C GLN A 56 8.70 -16.03 6.83
N ALA A 57 8.66 -14.77 6.39
CA ALA A 57 9.72 -14.14 5.64
C ALA A 57 10.28 -12.94 6.40
N THR A 58 11.59 -12.71 6.27
CA THR A 58 12.26 -11.54 6.87
C THR A 58 12.59 -10.53 5.78
N VAL A 59 12.12 -9.29 5.94
CA VAL A 59 12.28 -8.21 4.95
C VAL A 59 12.84 -6.98 5.65
N SER A 60 13.75 -6.22 5.03
CA SER A 60 14.19 -4.95 5.63
C SER A 60 13.14 -3.85 5.48
N ASN A 61 13.25 -2.84 6.34
CA ASN A 61 12.38 -1.67 6.33
C ASN A 61 12.36 -0.93 4.99
N GLU A 62 13.41 -1.02 4.17
CA GLU A 62 13.59 -0.22 2.95
C GLU A 62 12.63 -0.69 1.84
N TRP A 63 12.15 -1.93 1.92
CA TRP A 63 11.23 -2.53 0.95
C TRP A 63 9.79 -2.56 1.44
N LEU A 64 9.47 -1.91 2.56
CA LEU A 64 8.14 -1.94 3.15
C LEU A 64 7.38 -0.63 2.98
N LYS A 65 6.09 -0.75 2.68
CA LYS A 65 5.12 0.34 2.77
C LYS A 65 4.01 -0.03 3.73
N LEU A 66 3.43 0.97 4.39
CA LEU A 66 2.26 0.76 5.24
C LEU A 66 1.07 0.32 4.38
N ALA A 67 0.31 -0.68 4.85
CA ALA A 67 -0.98 -1.03 4.27
C ALA A 67 -2.10 -0.54 5.19
N TYR A 68 -2.85 0.45 4.71
CA TYR A 68 -4.07 0.92 5.35
C TYR A 68 -5.20 -0.06 5.01
N VAL A 69 -5.79 -0.65 6.04
CA VAL A 69 -6.96 -1.51 5.90
C VAL A 69 -8.11 -0.81 6.59
N GLN A 70 -9.20 -0.60 5.86
CA GLN A 70 -10.41 -0.04 6.44
C GLN A 70 -10.96 -1.06 7.45
N PRO A 71 -11.28 -0.65 8.69
CA PRO A 71 -11.92 -1.56 9.63
C PRO A 71 -13.30 -1.92 9.09
N ASP A 72 -13.56 -3.22 8.96
CA ASP A 72 -14.90 -3.72 8.68
C ASP A 72 -15.81 -3.34 9.87
N VAL A 73 -17.04 -2.93 9.58
CA VAL A 73 -17.99 -2.30 10.52
C VAL A 73 -18.51 -3.26 11.62
N SER A 74 -17.81 -4.37 11.91
CA SER A 74 -18.31 -5.44 12.79
C SER A 74 -17.34 -5.90 13.88
N SER A 75 -16.28 -5.16 14.20
CA SER A 75 -15.53 -5.41 15.44
C SER A 75 -14.83 -4.17 15.99
N GLU A 76 -15.24 -3.80 17.19
CA GLU A 76 -14.80 -2.63 17.94
C GLU A 76 -13.31 -2.73 18.33
N LYS A 77 -12.51 -1.75 17.90
CA LYS A 77 -11.85 -0.73 18.75
C LYS A 77 -10.92 0.13 17.89
N PRO A 78 -11.15 1.44 17.73
CA PRO A 78 -10.25 2.32 16.99
C PRO A 78 -9.17 2.90 17.91
N GLU A 79 -7.97 3.10 17.36
CA GLU A 79 -7.04 4.21 17.64
C GLU A 79 -5.74 3.88 16.88
N CYS A 80 -5.24 4.69 15.95
CA CYS A 80 -5.05 6.13 16.04
C CYS A 80 -5.02 6.82 14.66
N ASN A 81 -5.36 8.11 14.69
CA ASN A 81 -5.59 9.01 13.57
C ASN A 81 -4.29 9.39 12.86
N LEU A 82 -4.21 9.21 11.55
CA LEU A 82 -3.35 10.00 10.66
C LEU A 82 -4.20 10.55 9.52
N ALA A 83 -4.06 11.85 9.30
CA ALA A 83 -4.82 12.64 8.35
C ALA A 83 -4.86 11.98 6.97
N VAL A 84 -6.06 11.58 6.57
CA VAL A 84 -6.41 11.42 5.17
C VAL A 84 -6.26 12.81 4.56
N SER A 85 -5.24 13.04 3.73
CA SER A 85 -5.34 14.12 2.77
C SER A 85 -6.45 13.72 1.82
N GLU A 86 -7.66 14.23 2.05
CA GLU A 86 -8.74 14.19 1.09
C GLU A 86 -8.23 14.80 -0.21
N CYS A 87 -7.96 13.96 -1.21
CA CYS A 87 -7.95 14.43 -2.59
C CYS A 87 -9.41 14.76 -2.91
N GLN A 88 -9.73 16.04 -2.73
CA GLN A 88 -11.03 16.61 -3.09
C GLN A 88 -11.41 16.12 -4.48
N LYS A 89 -12.55 15.43 -4.55
CA LYS A 89 -13.19 15.06 -5.81
C LYS A 89 -13.75 16.32 -6.45
N ASP A 90 -12.88 17.14 -7.03
CA ASP A 90 -13.30 18.07 -8.06
C ASP A 90 -13.45 17.26 -9.34
N SER A 91 -14.70 16.98 -9.72
CA SER A 91 -15.05 16.40 -11.00
C SER A 91 -14.62 17.35 -12.13
N LYS A 92 -13.38 17.21 -12.58
CA LYS A 92 -12.93 17.78 -13.86
C LYS A 92 -13.03 16.69 -14.93
N PRO A 93 -13.48 17.02 -16.15
CA PRO A 93 -13.66 16.04 -17.20
C PRO A 93 -12.33 15.33 -17.49
N VAL A 94 -12.37 14.00 -17.59
CA VAL A 94 -11.21 13.17 -17.95
C VAL A 94 -10.92 13.41 -19.43
N ILE A 95 -9.91 14.22 -19.72
CA ILE A 95 -9.39 14.45 -21.07
C ILE A 95 -8.09 13.65 -21.19
N ASN A 96 -7.99 12.73 -22.15
CA ASN A 96 -6.71 12.08 -22.44
C ASN A 96 -5.80 13.01 -23.27
N ARG A 97 -4.49 12.77 -23.25
CA ARG A 97 -3.48 13.54 -24.02
C ARG A 97 -3.72 13.59 -25.54
N SER A 98 -4.62 12.78 -26.09
CA SER A 98 -4.91 12.74 -27.53
C SER A 98 -6.19 13.49 -27.95
N SER A 99 -6.93 14.09 -26.99
CA SER A 99 -8.20 14.79 -27.23
C SER A 99 -9.23 14.00 -28.04
N ARG A 100 -9.11 12.67 -28.08
CA ARG A 100 -10.12 11.80 -28.70
C ARG A 100 -11.28 11.66 -27.71
N ARG A 101 -12.39 12.28 -28.08
CA ARG A 101 -13.67 12.20 -27.36
C ARG A 101 -14.11 10.73 -27.34
N PHE A 102 -13.80 9.99 -26.27
CA PHE A 102 -14.44 8.71 -26.02
C PHE A 102 -15.92 8.99 -25.78
N ARG A 103 -16.79 8.56 -26.69
CA ARG A 103 -18.22 8.50 -26.37
C ARG A 103 -18.35 7.38 -25.34
N LEU A 104 -18.65 7.73 -24.09
CA LEU A 104 -19.22 6.76 -23.18
C LEU A 104 -20.57 6.38 -23.80
N VAL A 105 -20.67 5.15 -24.30
CA VAL A 105 -21.98 4.60 -24.67
C VAL A 105 -22.62 4.23 -23.34
N GLU A 106 -23.63 5.00 -22.94
CA GLU A 106 -24.47 4.66 -21.80
C GLU A 106 -25.07 3.27 -22.03
N PRO A 107 -24.94 2.32 -21.07
CA PRO A 107 -25.68 1.08 -21.12
C PRO A 107 -27.18 1.42 -21.10
N CYS A 108 -27.89 1.01 -22.14
CA CYS A 108 -29.33 1.13 -22.21
C CYS A 108 -29.95 0.45 -20.98
N GLN A 109 -30.53 1.25 -20.07
CA GLN A 109 -31.33 0.73 -18.96
C GLN A 109 -32.62 0.16 -19.59
N THR A 110 -32.82 -1.16 -19.49
CA THR A 110 -34.08 -1.80 -19.87
C THR A 110 -34.99 -1.83 -18.64
N SER A 111 -36.21 -1.33 -18.78
CA SER A 111 -37.34 -1.57 -17.86
C SER A 111 -38.44 -2.32 -18.60
#